data_AF-A0A7Y4UGJ1-F1
#
_entry.id   AF-A0A7Y4UGJ1-F1
#
_cell.length_a   1.000
_cell.length_b   1.000
_cell.length_c   1.000
_cell.angle_alpha   90.00
_cell.angle_beta   90.00
_cell.angle_gamma   90.00
#
_symmetry.space_group_name_H-M   'P 1'
#
loop_
_entity.id
_entity.type
_entity.pdbx_description
1 polymer ?
#
loop_
_entity_poly.entity_id
_entity_poly.type
_entity_poly.pdbx_seq_one_letter_code
_entity_poly.pdbx_strand_id
1 'polypeptide(L)'
;MNWKHSLLDKNLGKSLFRLAFSASCFLLVITAYGQGSQNVKLMVDDPRPVAKFAELLEGKYGWIITYEDPLYENQSDIMDVTLKVRRDLDKYPPGQAPKVLIPKGGKLEVNYQVMPSTNRPSDPIVVMQKVLEAQATSDNGGRFRLEKAGRGVHIIPDTIKNKEGKWTQQRPVLDILVTLSSGEKTVLKKLEDLCVILSRATNLQIGLGAYPTMFGQLKDRKGAKNQRAREVLLDTFTALGDSANLSWQLLYDPGVKMYLLNIYHVRRQGD
;
A
#
# COMPACT_ATOMS: atom_id res chain seq x y z
N MET A 1 -12.80 45.43 -52.32
CA MET A 1 -11.40 45.83 -52.05
C MET A 1 -10.55 44.58 -52.31
N ASN A 2 -10.32 44.13 -53.56
CA ASN A 2 -9.53 44.72 -54.66
C ASN A 2 -8.12 45.07 -54.11
N TRP A 3 -6.96 44.49 -54.48
CA TRP A 3 -6.40 43.87 -55.70
C TRP A 3 -5.33 42.83 -55.26
N LYS A 4 -5.13 41.63 -55.85
CA LYS A 4 -4.57 41.23 -57.17
C LYS A 4 -3.04 41.39 -57.37
N HIS A 5 -2.40 40.26 -57.75
CA HIS A 5 -1.17 40.10 -58.59
C HIS A 5 0.22 40.35 -57.94
N SER A 6 1.34 39.73 -58.33
CA SER A 6 1.67 38.68 -59.31
C SER A 6 3.20 38.55 -59.45
N LEU A 7 3.68 37.31 -59.58
CA LEU A 7 4.76 36.80 -60.46
C LEU A 7 6.18 37.42 -60.53
N LEU A 8 7.13 36.48 -60.42
CA LEU A 8 8.24 36.16 -61.35
C LEU A 8 9.61 36.86 -61.23
N ASP A 9 10.60 35.97 -61.05
CA ASP A 9 11.91 35.85 -61.70
C ASP A 9 12.81 37.08 -61.87
N LYS A 10 14.07 36.94 -61.44
CA LYS A 10 15.21 36.74 -62.36
C LYS A 10 16.55 36.66 -61.62
N ASN A 11 17.33 35.65 -62.00
CA ASN A 11 18.78 35.57 -61.87
C ASN A 11 19.49 36.81 -62.44
N LEU A 12 20.55 37.28 -61.78
CA LEU A 12 21.73 37.89 -62.39
C LEU A 12 22.86 38.00 -61.36
N GLY A 13 23.96 37.31 -61.61
CA GLY A 13 25.12 37.25 -60.73
C GLY A 13 26.06 38.45 -60.80
N LYS A 14 27.09 38.43 -59.94
CA LYS A 14 28.52 38.63 -60.25
C LYS A 14 29.34 38.82 -58.96
N SER A 15 30.43 38.07 -58.91
CA SER A 15 31.78 38.49 -58.50
C SER A 15 32.11 38.77 -57.01
N LEU A 16 32.88 37.83 -56.46
CA LEU A 16 34.17 38.01 -55.75
C LEU A 16 34.29 39.15 -54.72
N PHE A 17 34.35 38.78 -53.43
CA PHE A 17 35.37 39.30 -52.53
C PHE A 17 35.71 38.26 -51.45
N ARG A 18 37.01 37.95 -51.34
CA ARG A 18 37.60 37.14 -50.28
C ARG A 18 37.54 37.92 -48.96
N LEU A 19 37.18 37.29 -47.84
CA LEU A 19 37.75 37.58 -46.51
C LEU A 19 37.36 36.49 -45.49
N ALA A 20 38.42 35.97 -44.86
CA ALA A 20 38.51 34.99 -43.77
C ALA A 20 37.22 34.60 -43.01
N PHE A 21 36.81 33.34 -43.15
CA PHE A 21 35.93 32.69 -42.18
C PHE A 21 36.78 32.13 -41.03
N SER A 22 36.70 32.80 -39.88
CA SER A 22 37.07 32.25 -38.59
C SER A 22 36.28 30.95 -38.38
N ALA A 23 36.97 29.85 -38.13
CA ALA A 23 36.37 28.59 -37.70
C ALA A 23 35.81 28.78 -36.29
N SER A 24 34.62 29.36 -36.19
CA SER A 24 33.86 29.41 -34.94
C SER A 24 33.28 28.01 -34.71
N CYS A 25 34.04 27.22 -33.97
CA CYS A 25 33.60 25.95 -33.44
C CYS A 25 32.46 26.25 -32.44
N PHE A 26 31.21 26.13 -32.87
CA PHE A 26 30.07 26.13 -31.94
C PHE A 26 30.19 24.87 -31.08
N LEU A 27 30.82 25.02 -29.92
CA LEU A 27 30.68 24.08 -28.83
C LEU A 27 29.21 24.12 -28.40
N LEU A 28 28.44 23.16 -28.89
CA LEU A 28 27.11 22.87 -28.39
C LEU A 28 27.32 22.31 -26.98
N VAL A 29 27.33 23.18 -25.98
CA VAL A 29 27.24 22.77 -24.58
C VAL A 29 25.83 22.23 -24.39
N ILE A 30 25.66 20.94 -24.65
CA ILE A 30 24.54 20.18 -24.12
C ILE A 30 24.73 20.25 -22.60
N THR A 31 24.05 21.18 -21.95
CA THR A 31 23.84 21.09 -20.51
C THR A 31 22.97 19.85 -20.32
N ALA A 32 23.63 18.73 -20.01
CA ALA A 32 22.97 17.61 -19.41
C ALA A 32 22.39 18.13 -18.09
N TYR A 33 21.10 18.49 -18.10
CA TYR A 33 20.34 18.57 -16.86
C TYR A 33 20.44 17.19 -16.25
N GLY A 34 21.35 17.03 -15.28
CA GLY A 34 21.45 15.84 -14.49
C GLY A 34 20.04 15.55 -13.99
N GLN A 35 19.49 14.39 -14.38
CA GLN A 35 18.25 13.87 -13.82
C GLN A 35 18.54 13.46 -12.37
N GLY A 36 18.78 14.45 -11.51
CA GLY A 36 19.04 14.22 -10.10
C GLY A 36 17.75 13.78 -9.44
N SER A 37 17.71 12.57 -8.90
CA SER A 37 16.64 12.15 -8.01
C SER A 37 16.59 13.08 -6.78
N GLN A 38 15.41 13.54 -6.40
CA GLN A 38 15.23 14.26 -5.13
C GLN A 38 15.02 13.25 -4.00
N ASN A 39 15.70 13.45 -2.86
CA ASN A 39 15.44 12.65 -1.65
C ASN A 39 14.23 13.21 -0.90
N VAL A 40 13.31 12.32 -0.53
CA VAL A 40 12.13 12.59 0.30
C VAL A 40 12.27 11.80 1.59
N LYS A 41 12.09 12.49 2.71
CA LYS A 41 12.02 11.91 4.06
C LYS A 41 10.55 11.75 4.45
N LEU A 42 10.18 10.55 4.91
CA LEU A 42 8.87 10.26 5.48
C LEU A 42 9.06 9.60 6.85
N MET A 43 8.30 10.06 7.83
CA MET A 43 8.35 9.58 9.22
C MET A 43 6.94 9.32 9.72
N VAL A 44 6.76 8.23 10.46
CA VAL A 44 5.52 7.91 11.17
C VAL A 44 5.84 7.55 12.62
N ASP A 45 4.90 7.77 13.51
CA ASP A 45 4.90 7.28 14.90
C ASP A 45 3.50 6.71 15.16
N ASP A 46 3.35 5.39 15.02
CA ASP A 46 2.05 4.72 14.97
C ASP A 46 2.14 3.33 15.63
N PRO A 47 1.06 2.82 16.24
CA PRO A 47 0.96 1.41 16.67
C PRO A 47 1.32 0.40 15.56
N ARG A 48 1.04 0.73 14.30
CA ARG A 48 1.33 -0.10 13.12
C ARG A 48 2.08 0.73 12.06
N PRO A 49 3.37 1.02 12.27
CA PRO A 49 4.09 1.98 11.43
C PRO A 49 4.14 1.54 9.95
N VAL A 50 4.27 0.25 9.66
CA VAL A 50 4.26 -0.26 8.27
C VAL A 50 2.89 -0.07 7.60
N ALA A 51 1.80 -0.35 8.31
CA ALA A 51 0.45 -0.09 7.80
C ALA A 51 0.22 1.41 7.55
N LYS A 52 0.72 2.26 8.44
CA LYS A 52 0.61 3.71 8.30
C LYS A 52 1.42 4.23 7.10
N PHE A 53 2.61 3.68 6.86
CA PHE A 53 3.39 3.98 5.67
C PHE A 53 2.65 3.57 4.38
N ALA A 54 2.04 2.38 4.36
CA ALA A 54 1.23 1.96 3.24
C ALA A 54 0.12 2.99 2.97
N GLU A 55 -0.71 3.30 3.96
CA GLU A 55 -1.80 4.29 3.85
C GLU A 55 -1.32 5.65 3.31
N LEU A 56 -0.19 6.17 3.82
CA LEU A 56 0.37 7.45 3.37
C LEU A 56 0.84 7.40 1.91
N LEU A 57 1.46 6.30 1.48
CA LEU A 57 1.92 6.12 0.11
C LEU A 57 0.76 5.86 -0.86
N GLU A 58 -0.27 5.13 -0.42
CA GLU A 58 -1.54 4.99 -1.13
C GLU A 58 -2.18 6.36 -1.37
N GLY A 59 -2.35 7.17 -0.31
CA GLY A 59 -2.92 8.51 -0.42
C GLY A 59 -2.09 9.47 -1.27
N LYS A 60 -0.75 9.38 -1.18
CA LYS A 60 0.15 10.27 -1.92
C LYS A 60 0.25 9.93 -3.41
N TYR A 61 0.28 8.64 -3.75
CA TYR A 61 0.61 8.17 -5.09
C TYR A 61 -0.54 7.46 -5.81
N GLY A 62 -1.63 7.10 -5.11
CA GLY A 62 -2.71 6.29 -5.67
C GLY A 62 -2.30 4.83 -5.89
N TRP A 63 -1.26 4.37 -5.20
CA TRP A 63 -0.82 2.96 -5.29
C TRP A 63 -1.77 2.07 -4.50
N ILE A 64 -1.94 0.82 -4.94
CA ILE A 64 -2.65 -0.20 -4.16
C ILE A 64 -1.61 -0.93 -3.31
N ILE A 65 -1.64 -0.73 -2.00
CA ILE A 65 -0.69 -1.34 -1.07
C ILE A 65 -1.46 -2.02 0.05
N THR A 66 -1.51 -3.34 0.01
CA THR A 66 -2.28 -4.11 0.99
C THR A 66 -1.40 -4.50 2.15
N TYR A 67 -1.99 -4.66 3.33
CA TYR A 67 -1.24 -5.00 4.54
C TYR A 67 -1.92 -6.10 5.36
N GLU A 68 -1.10 -7.00 5.93
CA GLU A 68 -1.50 -7.95 6.95
C GLU A 68 -0.71 -7.70 8.23
N ASP A 69 -1.40 -7.63 9.36
CA ASP A 69 -0.77 -7.59 10.66
C ASP A 69 -0.10 -8.94 10.99
N PRO A 70 1.07 -8.91 11.65
CA PRO A 70 1.59 -10.08 12.34
C PRO A 70 0.63 -10.48 13.47
N LEU A 71 0.69 -11.75 13.87
CA LEU A 71 0.04 -12.19 15.10
C LEU A 71 0.89 -11.71 16.29
N TYR A 72 0.35 -10.78 17.07
CA TYR A 72 1.04 -10.25 18.25
C TYR A 72 0.87 -11.22 19.43
N GLU A 73 1.80 -12.16 19.58
CA GLU A 73 1.79 -13.12 20.69
C GLU A 73 2.63 -12.66 21.89
N ASN A 74 3.72 -11.95 21.63
CA ASN A 74 4.62 -11.50 22.68
C ASN A 74 4.13 -10.22 23.36
N GLN A 75 4.25 -10.16 24.69
CA GLN A 75 3.89 -8.98 25.46
C GLN A 75 4.80 -7.77 25.17
N SER A 76 6.04 -7.99 24.69
CA SER A 76 6.93 -6.90 24.29
C SER A 76 6.39 -6.08 23.12
N ASP A 77 5.53 -6.69 22.29
CA ASP A 77 4.93 -6.07 21.11
C ASP A 77 3.55 -5.46 21.38
N ILE A 78 3.05 -5.56 22.61
CA ILE A 78 1.72 -5.09 23.00
C ILE A 78 1.87 -3.96 24.03
N MET A 79 1.01 -2.95 23.94
CA MET A 79 0.95 -1.83 24.87
C MET A 79 -0.47 -1.69 25.42
N ASP A 80 -0.57 -1.52 26.73
CA ASP A 80 -1.81 -1.16 27.42
C ASP A 80 -1.99 0.36 27.38
N VAL A 81 -3.04 0.82 26.69
CA VAL A 81 -3.37 2.25 26.57
C VAL A 81 -4.64 2.62 27.31
N THR A 82 -5.13 1.75 28.21
CA THR A 82 -6.41 1.91 28.93
C THR A 82 -6.54 3.29 29.56
N LEU A 83 -5.53 3.73 30.30
CA LEU A 83 -5.54 5.04 30.99
C LEU A 83 -5.52 6.23 30.03
N LYS A 84 -5.06 6.05 28.79
CA LYS A 84 -4.96 7.11 27.78
C LYS A 84 -6.27 7.29 27.01
N VAL A 85 -7.00 6.20 26.75
CA VAL A 85 -8.12 6.22 25.77
C VAL A 85 -9.49 6.04 26.40
N ARG A 86 -9.60 5.36 27.55
CA ARG A 86 -10.90 5.09 28.16
C ARG A 86 -11.39 6.29 28.95
N ARG A 87 -12.66 6.65 28.72
CA ARG A 87 -13.31 7.84 29.34
C ARG A 87 -14.24 7.50 30.50
N ASP A 88 -14.46 6.22 30.76
CA ASP A 88 -15.40 5.67 31.75
C ASP A 88 -14.66 4.87 32.84
N LEU A 89 -13.46 5.30 33.21
CA LEU A 89 -12.66 4.63 34.26
C LEU A 89 -13.34 4.69 35.63
N ASP A 90 -14.12 5.73 35.88
CA ASP A 90 -14.93 5.95 37.08
C ASP A 90 -16.01 4.89 37.31
N LYS A 91 -16.47 4.20 36.25
CA LYS A 91 -17.50 3.15 36.35
C LYS A 91 -16.99 1.82 36.90
N TYR A 92 -15.70 1.69 37.19
CA TYR A 92 -15.06 0.43 37.55
C TYR A 92 -14.22 0.61 38.80
N PRO A 93 -14.13 -0.41 39.67
CA PRO A 93 -13.18 -0.39 40.77
C PRO A 93 -11.73 -0.22 40.26
N PRO A 94 -10.83 0.37 41.08
CA PRO A 94 -9.43 0.55 40.71
C PRO A 94 -8.80 -0.76 40.19
N GLY A 95 -8.24 -0.71 38.97
CA GLY A 95 -7.57 -1.85 38.33
C GLY A 95 -8.48 -2.90 37.69
N GLN A 96 -9.81 -2.76 37.76
CA GLN A 96 -10.76 -3.74 37.21
C GLN A 96 -11.38 -3.34 35.86
N ALA A 97 -11.05 -2.13 35.41
CA ALA A 97 -11.35 -1.65 34.07
C ALA A 97 -10.88 -2.65 32.98
N PRO A 98 -11.76 -3.09 32.05
CA PRO A 98 -11.32 -3.81 30.86
C PRO A 98 -10.19 -3.07 30.14
N LYS A 99 -9.14 -3.82 29.80
CA LYS A 99 -7.93 -3.28 29.20
C LYS A 99 -8.11 -3.00 27.71
N VAL A 100 -7.52 -1.90 27.26
CA VAL A 100 -7.39 -1.58 25.83
C VAL A 100 -5.94 -1.85 25.43
N LEU A 101 -5.73 -2.96 24.74
CA LEU A 101 -4.41 -3.40 24.28
C LEU A 101 -4.25 -3.12 22.79
N ILE A 102 -3.12 -2.54 22.41
CA ILE A 102 -2.79 -2.26 21.00
C ILE A 102 -1.38 -2.74 20.68
N PRO A 103 -1.02 -2.90 19.41
CA PRO A 103 0.38 -3.05 19.02
C PRO A 103 1.20 -1.88 19.55
N LYS A 104 2.39 -2.18 20.09
CA LYS A 104 3.28 -1.18 20.68
C LYS A 104 3.83 -0.21 19.63
N GLY A 105 4.04 -0.70 18.41
CA GLY A 105 4.47 0.09 17.27
C GLY A 105 5.74 0.90 17.52
N GLY A 106 5.73 2.14 17.04
CA GLY A 106 6.76 3.13 17.31
C GLY A 106 7.10 3.98 16.09
N LYS A 107 8.25 4.66 16.19
CA LYS A 107 8.77 5.53 15.15
C LYS A 107 9.42 4.73 14.03
N LEU A 108 9.11 5.09 12.80
CA LEU A 108 9.76 4.55 11.61
C LEU A 108 10.06 5.71 10.65
N GLU A 109 11.30 5.79 10.19
CA GLU A 109 11.78 6.83 9.28
C GLU A 109 12.38 6.19 8.04
N VAL A 110 11.98 6.68 6.86
CA VAL A 110 12.48 6.20 5.57
C VAL A 110 12.82 7.39 4.68
N ASN A 111 13.97 7.30 4.04
CA ASN A 111 14.40 8.20 2.98
C ASN A 111 14.32 7.46 1.64
N TYR A 112 13.64 8.05 0.65
CA TYR A 112 13.49 7.47 -0.67
C TYR A 112 13.58 8.52 -1.77
N GLN A 113 13.85 8.08 -2.99
CA GLN A 113 14.07 8.95 -4.14
C GLN A 113 12.79 9.15 -4.95
N VAL A 114 12.60 10.37 -5.45
CA VAL A 114 11.56 10.73 -6.41
C VAL A 114 12.17 11.42 -7.62
N MET A 115 11.52 11.25 -8.78
CA MET A 115 11.85 12.01 -9.98
C MET A 115 11.38 13.47 -9.81
N PRO A 116 12.23 14.49 -10.02
CA PRO A 116 11.84 15.89 -9.83
C PRO A 116 10.65 16.33 -10.70
N SER A 117 10.55 15.78 -11.92
CA SER A 117 9.51 16.14 -12.90
C SER A 117 8.11 15.67 -12.49
N THR A 118 8.01 14.55 -11.77
CA THR A 118 6.74 13.95 -11.38
C THR A 118 6.49 13.99 -9.88
N ASN A 119 7.53 14.27 -9.09
CA ASN A 119 7.56 14.11 -7.64
C ASN A 119 7.14 12.68 -7.20
N ARG A 120 7.42 11.68 -8.04
CA ARG A 120 7.05 10.27 -7.82
C ARG A 120 8.29 9.37 -7.83
N PRO A 121 8.31 8.34 -6.98
CA PRO A 121 9.27 7.24 -7.11
C PRO A 121 9.05 6.49 -8.42
N SER A 122 10.10 5.87 -8.94
CA SER A 122 10.03 5.04 -10.14
C SER A 122 9.27 3.73 -9.92
N ASP A 123 9.37 3.13 -8.74
CA ASP A 123 8.74 1.85 -8.42
C ASP A 123 8.22 1.83 -6.96
N PRO A 124 6.93 1.54 -6.71
CA PRO A 124 6.40 1.34 -5.35
C PRO A 124 7.15 0.27 -4.55
N ILE A 125 7.61 -0.81 -5.19
CA ILE A 125 8.30 -1.92 -4.51
C ILE A 125 9.60 -1.44 -3.88
N VAL A 126 10.36 -0.60 -4.58
CA VAL A 126 11.64 -0.07 -4.06
C VAL A 126 11.41 0.78 -2.81
N VAL A 127 10.35 1.60 -2.78
CA VAL A 127 10.00 2.39 -1.60
C VAL A 127 9.54 1.50 -0.46
N MET A 128 8.65 0.54 -0.74
CA MET A 128 8.16 -0.38 0.28
C MET A 128 9.26 -1.28 0.84
N GLN A 129 10.22 -1.69 0.02
CA GLN A 129 11.36 -2.49 0.47
C GLN A 129 12.18 -1.73 1.52
N LYS A 130 12.41 -0.42 1.31
CA LYS A 130 13.06 0.44 2.31
C LYS A 130 12.27 0.57 3.60
N VAL A 131 10.94 0.61 3.54
CA VAL A 131 10.07 0.59 4.72
C VAL A 131 10.26 -0.70 5.50
N LEU A 132 10.29 -1.85 4.82
CA LEU A 132 10.48 -3.14 5.47
C LEU A 132 11.89 -3.31 6.05
N GLU A 133 12.92 -2.83 5.36
CA GLU A 133 14.30 -2.79 5.86
C GLU A 133 14.40 -1.97 7.15
N ALA A 134 13.82 -0.77 7.17
CA ALA A 134 13.78 0.05 8.37
C ALA A 134 13.01 -0.64 9.50
N GLN A 135 11.86 -1.28 9.21
CA GLN A 135 11.09 -2.03 10.20
C GLN A 135 11.87 -3.23 10.74
N ALA A 136 12.69 -3.89 9.91
CA ALA A 136 13.49 -5.03 10.35
C ALA A 136 14.58 -4.67 11.37
N THR A 137 14.94 -3.38 11.47
CA THR A 137 15.82 -2.87 12.54
C THR A 137 15.09 -2.60 13.86
N SER A 138 13.76 -2.52 13.84
CA SER A 138 12.94 -2.37 15.04
C SER A 138 12.81 -3.70 15.77
N ASP A 139 12.86 -3.64 17.10
CA ASP A 139 12.59 -4.80 17.94
C ASP A 139 11.08 -5.09 18.10
N ASN A 140 10.20 -4.16 17.71
CA ASN A 140 8.75 -4.33 17.87
C ASN A 140 8.08 -4.86 16.59
N GLY A 141 7.08 -5.73 16.75
CA GLY A 141 6.20 -6.18 15.67
C GLY A 141 6.77 -7.30 14.80
N GLY A 142 6.27 -7.42 13.58
CA GLY A 142 6.65 -8.49 12.65
C GLY A 142 7.85 -8.15 11.76
N ARG A 143 8.38 -9.17 11.09
CA ARG A 143 9.12 -9.04 9.83
C ARG A 143 8.18 -9.38 8.69
N PHE A 144 8.42 -8.74 7.55
CA PHE A 144 7.50 -8.81 6.42
C PHE A 144 8.28 -9.13 5.16
N ARG A 145 7.56 -9.66 4.18
CA ARG A 145 7.99 -9.75 2.79
C ARG A 145 7.04 -8.95 1.90
N LEU A 146 7.51 -8.64 0.70
CA LEU A 146 6.70 -8.06 -0.36
C LEU A 146 6.36 -9.12 -1.40
N GLU A 147 5.12 -9.08 -1.87
CA GLU A 147 4.70 -9.78 -3.07
C GLU A 147 4.06 -8.79 -4.05
N LYS A 148 4.36 -8.92 -5.34
CA LYS A 148 3.69 -8.18 -6.40
C LYS A 148 2.65 -9.09 -7.03
N ALA A 149 1.38 -8.71 -6.98
CA ALA A 149 0.32 -9.42 -7.69
C ALA A 149 -0.76 -8.45 -8.17
N GLY A 150 -1.29 -8.70 -9.37
CA GLY A 150 -2.20 -7.78 -10.04
C GLY A 150 -1.58 -6.37 -10.18
N ARG A 151 -2.33 -5.35 -9.77
CA ARG A 151 -1.89 -3.94 -9.78
C ARG A 151 -1.26 -3.48 -8.46
N GLY A 152 -1.22 -4.33 -7.45
CA GLY A 152 -0.86 -3.96 -6.09
C GLY A 152 0.47 -4.52 -5.62
N VAL A 153 0.94 -3.95 -4.51
CA VAL A 153 2.04 -4.49 -3.70
C VAL A 153 1.43 -5.01 -2.39
N HIS A 154 1.79 -6.22 -1.99
CA HIS A 154 1.27 -6.88 -0.80
C HIS A 154 2.36 -6.97 0.26
N ILE A 155 2.10 -6.37 1.41
CA ILE A 155 2.94 -6.49 2.60
C ILE A 155 2.40 -7.62 3.46
N ILE A 156 3.20 -8.67 3.64
CA ILE A 156 2.75 -9.91 4.25
C ILE A 156 3.69 -10.26 5.41
N PRO A 157 3.17 -10.56 6.61
CA PRO A 157 4.01 -10.97 7.73
C PRO A 157 4.70 -12.30 7.39
N ASP A 158 5.94 -12.44 7.83
CA ASP A 158 6.79 -13.60 7.55
C ASP A 158 7.26 -14.23 8.85
N THR A 159 7.86 -13.43 9.74
CA THR A 159 8.26 -13.88 11.08
C THR A 159 7.73 -12.95 12.17
N ILE A 160 7.47 -13.54 13.34
CA ILE A 160 6.96 -12.85 14.53
C ILE A 160 7.69 -13.30 15.78
N LYS A 161 7.59 -12.53 16.86
CA LYS A 161 7.97 -13.01 18.19
C LYS A 161 6.86 -13.88 18.75
N ASN A 162 7.21 -15.12 19.08
CA ASN A 162 6.33 -16.00 19.84
C ASN A 162 6.22 -15.55 21.31
N LYS A 163 5.46 -16.27 22.12
CA LYS A 163 5.27 -15.97 23.56
C LYS A 163 6.57 -15.88 24.36
N GLU A 164 7.62 -16.62 23.98
CA GLU A 164 8.93 -16.59 24.63
C GLU A 164 9.86 -15.47 24.11
N GLY A 165 9.41 -14.69 23.12
CA GLY A 165 10.17 -13.59 22.54
C GLY A 165 11.13 -14.02 21.44
N LYS A 166 11.02 -15.26 20.97
CA LYS A 166 11.84 -15.80 19.89
C LYS A 166 11.16 -15.57 18.54
N TRP A 167 11.97 -15.19 17.54
CA TRP A 167 11.51 -15.10 16.16
C TRP A 167 11.14 -16.48 15.63
N THR A 168 9.92 -16.61 15.12
CA THR A 168 9.38 -17.82 14.49
C THR A 168 8.67 -17.47 13.19
N GLN A 169 8.62 -18.43 12.27
CA GLN A 169 7.82 -18.31 11.06
C GLN A 169 6.34 -18.21 11.41
N GLN A 170 5.65 -17.21 10.84
CA GLN A 170 4.20 -17.13 10.83
C GLN A 170 3.71 -17.64 9.47
N ARG A 171 2.65 -18.46 9.48
CA ARG A 171 1.87 -18.71 8.27
C ARG A 171 0.88 -17.55 8.07
N PRO A 172 0.94 -16.79 6.97
CA PRO A 172 0.02 -15.67 6.75
C PRO A 172 -1.42 -16.14 6.61
N VAL A 173 -2.36 -15.36 7.14
CA VAL A 173 -3.78 -15.72 7.15
C VAL A 173 -4.32 -15.78 5.72
N LEU A 174 -3.95 -14.83 4.87
CA LEU A 174 -4.42 -14.78 3.49
C LEU A 174 -3.70 -15.75 2.53
N ASP A 175 -2.69 -16.49 3.00
CA ASP A 175 -2.03 -17.55 2.21
C ASP A 175 -2.70 -18.92 2.37
N ILE A 176 -3.74 -19.02 3.19
CA ILE A 176 -4.51 -20.24 3.38
C ILE A 176 -5.31 -20.55 2.11
N LEU A 177 -5.26 -21.83 1.70
CA LEU A 177 -6.04 -22.33 0.57
C LEU A 177 -7.49 -22.50 1.00
N VAL A 178 -8.40 -21.89 0.26
CA VAL A 178 -9.83 -21.89 0.52
C VAL A 178 -10.61 -22.45 -0.65
N THR A 179 -11.81 -22.94 -0.36
CA THR A 179 -12.79 -23.35 -1.36
C THR A 179 -14.11 -22.66 -1.07
N LEU A 180 -14.59 -21.87 -2.02
CA LEU A 180 -15.87 -21.18 -1.98
C LEU A 180 -16.77 -21.75 -3.06
N SER A 181 -17.99 -22.12 -2.69
CA SER A 181 -19.02 -22.54 -3.65
C SER A 181 -19.24 -21.44 -4.71
N SER A 182 -19.29 -21.82 -5.98
CA SER A 182 -19.85 -20.95 -7.02
C SER A 182 -21.35 -20.74 -6.80
N GLY A 183 -21.89 -19.68 -7.41
CA GLY A 183 -23.30 -19.31 -7.27
C GLY A 183 -23.43 -17.81 -7.00
N GLU A 184 -24.57 -17.24 -7.34
CA GLU A 184 -24.80 -15.81 -7.20
C GLU A 184 -24.89 -15.41 -5.71
N LYS A 185 -23.92 -14.63 -5.25
CA LYS A 185 -23.88 -14.04 -3.92
C LYS A 185 -23.51 -12.56 -4.05
N THR A 186 -23.82 -11.77 -3.02
CA THR A 186 -23.27 -10.42 -2.95
C THR A 186 -21.78 -10.49 -2.65
N VAL A 187 -21.01 -9.48 -3.07
CA VAL A 187 -19.58 -9.36 -2.71
C VAL A 187 -19.42 -9.40 -1.19
N LEU A 188 -20.27 -8.68 -0.46
CA LEU A 188 -20.27 -8.70 1.00
C LEU A 188 -20.42 -10.12 1.54
N LYS A 189 -21.40 -10.87 1.06
CA LYS A 189 -21.64 -12.25 1.51
C LYS A 189 -20.46 -13.18 1.18
N LYS A 190 -19.83 -13.00 0.02
CA LYS A 190 -18.63 -13.77 -0.35
C LYS A 190 -17.46 -13.49 0.60
N LEU A 191 -17.25 -12.22 0.99
CA LEU A 191 -16.21 -11.82 1.93
C LEU A 191 -16.48 -12.33 3.36
N GLU A 192 -17.74 -12.34 3.80
CA GLU A 192 -18.15 -12.96 5.07
C GLU A 192 -17.86 -14.47 5.07
N ASP A 193 -18.26 -15.17 4.01
CA ASP A 193 -18.01 -16.61 3.85
C ASP A 193 -16.50 -16.91 3.87
N LEU A 194 -15.68 -16.06 3.23
CA LEU A 194 -14.22 -16.16 3.28
C LEU A 194 -13.67 -16.03 4.70
N CYS A 195 -14.13 -15.03 5.48
CA CYS A 195 -13.71 -14.84 6.86
C CYS A 195 -14.08 -16.03 7.76
N VAL A 196 -15.27 -16.62 7.56
CA VAL A 196 -15.71 -17.83 8.27
C VAL A 196 -14.80 -19.02 7.96
N ILE A 197 -14.46 -19.24 6.69
CA ILE A 197 -13.55 -20.32 6.28
C ILE A 197 -12.16 -20.12 6.89
N LEU A 198 -11.61 -18.91 6.80
CA LEU A 198 -10.31 -18.58 7.38
C LEU A 198 -10.32 -18.78 8.89
N SER A 199 -11.39 -18.38 9.58
CA SER A 199 -11.50 -18.54 11.04
C SER A 199 -11.41 -20.02 11.44
N ARG A 200 -12.14 -20.89 10.72
CA ARG A 200 -12.11 -22.34 10.95
C ARG A 200 -10.74 -22.94 10.65
N ALA A 201 -10.07 -22.49 9.58
CA ALA A 201 -8.78 -23.02 9.15
C ALA A 201 -7.62 -22.58 10.06
N THR A 202 -7.72 -21.42 10.70
CA THR A 202 -6.67 -20.85 11.56
C THR A 202 -6.90 -21.08 13.04
N ASN A 203 -8.14 -21.40 13.45
CA ASN A 203 -8.58 -21.29 14.84
C ASN A 203 -8.40 -19.87 15.43
N LEU A 204 -8.49 -18.86 14.57
CA LEU A 204 -8.50 -17.44 14.96
C LEU A 204 -9.87 -16.84 14.64
N GLN A 205 -10.28 -15.83 15.40
CA GLN A 205 -11.48 -15.06 15.03
C GLN A 205 -11.12 -14.10 13.91
N ILE A 206 -11.81 -14.19 12.77
CA ILE A 206 -11.60 -13.33 11.62
C ILE A 206 -12.96 -12.79 11.18
N GLY A 207 -13.08 -11.47 11.09
CA GLY A 207 -14.31 -10.79 10.69
C GLY A 207 -14.06 -9.70 9.65
N LEU A 208 -15.16 -9.14 9.14
CA LEU A 208 -15.10 -7.92 8.33
C LEU A 208 -15.07 -6.69 9.24
N GLY A 209 -14.18 -5.76 8.92
CA GLY A 209 -14.13 -4.42 9.52
C GLY A 209 -14.84 -3.42 8.62
N ALA A 210 -14.15 -2.34 8.25
CA ALA A 210 -14.67 -1.36 7.29
C ALA A 210 -14.77 -1.97 5.88
N TYR A 211 -15.83 -1.65 5.14
CA TYR A 211 -15.98 -2.02 3.73
C TYR A 211 -16.88 -1.03 2.97
N PRO A 212 -16.75 -0.92 1.64
CA PRO A 212 -17.64 -0.09 0.83
C PRO A 212 -19.09 -0.61 0.80
N THR A 213 -20.07 0.27 1.02
CA THR A 213 -21.49 -0.10 1.18
C THR A 213 -22.10 -0.76 -0.06
N MET A 214 -21.62 -0.43 -1.26
CA MET A 214 -22.06 -1.05 -2.52
C MET A 214 -21.80 -2.57 -2.58
N PHE A 215 -20.92 -3.12 -1.73
CA PHE A 215 -20.67 -4.57 -1.69
C PHE A 215 -21.91 -5.39 -1.30
N GLY A 216 -22.90 -4.78 -0.63
CA GLY A 216 -24.18 -5.41 -0.35
C GLY A 216 -25.07 -5.60 -1.58
N GLN A 217 -24.78 -4.89 -2.67
CA GLN A 217 -25.60 -4.87 -3.90
C GLN A 217 -24.88 -5.58 -5.06
N LEU A 218 -23.56 -5.40 -5.16
CA LEU A 218 -22.76 -5.99 -6.22
C LEU A 218 -22.76 -7.52 -6.11
N LYS A 219 -23.04 -8.18 -7.23
CA LYS A 219 -23.09 -9.64 -7.32
C LYS A 219 -21.80 -10.20 -7.87
N ASP A 220 -21.38 -11.32 -7.30
CA ASP A 220 -20.32 -12.16 -7.83
C ASP A 220 -20.82 -13.61 -7.87
N ARG A 221 -20.53 -14.28 -8.98
CA ARG A 221 -20.89 -15.69 -9.22
C ARG A 221 -19.67 -16.61 -9.11
N LYS A 222 -18.45 -16.05 -9.12
CA LYS A 222 -17.20 -16.80 -9.15
C LYS A 222 -16.94 -17.43 -7.79
N GLY A 223 -16.89 -18.76 -7.77
CA GLY A 223 -16.39 -19.53 -6.62
C GLY A 223 -14.85 -19.52 -6.55
N ALA A 224 -14.30 -20.32 -5.66
CA ALA A 224 -12.87 -20.58 -5.56
C ALA A 224 -12.66 -22.06 -5.20
N LYS A 225 -11.61 -22.70 -5.73
CA LYS A 225 -11.28 -24.09 -5.38
C LYS A 225 -9.79 -24.20 -5.13
N ASN A 226 -9.43 -24.53 -3.90
CA ASN A 226 -8.04 -24.69 -3.47
C ASN A 226 -7.15 -23.48 -3.84
N GLN A 227 -7.68 -22.28 -3.67
CA GLN A 227 -7.03 -21.02 -4.06
C GLN A 227 -6.60 -20.25 -2.82
N ARG A 228 -5.49 -19.51 -2.86
CA ARG A 228 -5.09 -18.67 -1.71
C ARG A 228 -6.16 -17.62 -1.45
N ALA A 229 -6.53 -17.39 -0.19
CA ALA A 229 -7.52 -16.38 0.17
C ALA A 229 -7.18 -14.98 -0.37
N ARG A 230 -5.90 -14.62 -0.44
CA ARG A 230 -5.41 -13.39 -1.08
C ARG A 230 -5.81 -13.29 -2.55
N GLU A 231 -5.63 -14.37 -3.29
CA GLU A 231 -5.99 -14.41 -4.72
C GLU A 231 -7.50 -14.36 -4.90
N VAL A 232 -8.27 -14.95 -3.98
CA VAL A 232 -9.74 -14.79 -3.96
C VAL A 232 -10.15 -13.33 -3.78
N LEU A 233 -9.49 -12.58 -2.89
CA LEU A 233 -9.74 -11.13 -2.73
C LEU A 233 -9.39 -10.36 -4.00
N LEU A 234 -8.20 -10.61 -4.57
CA LEU A 234 -7.75 -10.00 -5.83
C LEU A 234 -8.74 -10.25 -6.97
N ASP A 235 -9.13 -11.51 -7.18
CA ASP A 235 -10.08 -11.90 -8.21
C ASP A 235 -11.43 -11.21 -8.02
N THR A 236 -11.90 -11.13 -6.77
CA THR A 236 -13.17 -10.50 -6.43
C THR A 236 -13.12 -9.01 -6.76
N PHE A 237 -12.03 -8.31 -6.42
CA PHE A 237 -11.92 -6.87 -6.68
C PHE A 237 -11.63 -6.56 -8.14
N THR A 238 -10.86 -7.37 -8.85
CA THR A 238 -10.66 -7.25 -10.29
C THR A 238 -11.98 -7.42 -11.04
N ALA A 239 -12.86 -8.32 -10.59
CA ALA A 239 -14.20 -8.49 -11.19
C ALA A 239 -15.12 -7.26 -11.02
N LEU A 240 -14.82 -6.35 -10.09
CA LEU A 240 -15.55 -5.08 -9.93
C LEU A 240 -15.08 -3.99 -10.90
N GLY A 241 -14.04 -4.26 -11.68
CA GLY A 241 -13.51 -3.35 -12.69
C GLY A 241 -12.35 -2.48 -12.20
N ASP A 242 -11.58 -1.98 -13.15
CA ASP A 242 -10.34 -1.24 -12.89
C ASP A 242 -10.55 0.08 -12.13
N SER A 243 -11.76 0.65 -12.21
CA SER A 243 -12.14 1.88 -11.52
C SER A 243 -12.36 1.70 -10.02
N ALA A 244 -12.48 0.46 -9.52
CA ALA A 244 -12.78 0.23 -8.11
C ALA A 244 -11.63 0.71 -7.19
N ASN A 245 -10.37 0.66 -7.65
CA ASN A 245 -9.17 1.08 -6.91
C ASN A 245 -9.23 0.69 -5.42
N LEU A 246 -9.45 -0.60 -5.15
CA LEU A 246 -9.61 -1.12 -3.79
C LEU A 246 -8.28 -1.60 -3.22
N SER A 247 -8.07 -1.32 -1.94
CA SER A 247 -7.02 -1.91 -1.12
C SER A 247 -7.62 -2.50 0.16
N TRP A 248 -6.82 -3.24 0.91
CA TRP A 248 -7.24 -3.81 2.17
C TRP A 248 -6.13 -3.89 3.21
N GLN A 249 -6.56 -3.90 4.46
CA GLN A 249 -5.74 -4.17 5.63
C GLN A 249 -6.41 -5.24 6.49
N LEU A 250 -5.71 -6.34 6.74
CA LEU A 250 -6.13 -7.35 7.70
C LEU A 250 -5.42 -7.08 9.03
N LEU A 251 -6.13 -6.51 9.99
CA LEU A 251 -5.54 -6.00 11.23
C LEU A 251 -5.85 -6.91 12.41
N TYR A 252 -4.86 -7.27 13.21
CA TYR A 252 -5.03 -8.03 14.45
C TYR A 252 -5.22 -7.09 15.63
N ASP A 253 -6.26 -7.31 16.42
CA ASP A 253 -6.45 -6.68 17.71
C ASP A 253 -5.94 -7.60 18.82
N PRO A 254 -4.86 -7.24 19.54
CA PRO A 254 -4.31 -8.09 20.61
C PRO A 254 -5.18 -8.11 21.88
N GLY A 255 -6.09 -7.15 22.06
CA GLY A 255 -7.00 -7.10 23.20
C GLY A 255 -8.13 -8.11 23.09
N VAL A 256 -8.78 -8.17 21.93
CA VAL A 256 -9.88 -9.13 21.67
C VAL A 256 -9.44 -10.37 20.90
N LYS A 257 -8.19 -10.44 20.46
CA LYS A 257 -7.56 -11.58 19.78
C LYS A 257 -8.24 -11.98 18.47
N MET A 258 -8.60 -10.99 17.66
CA MET A 258 -9.27 -11.20 16.37
C MET A 258 -8.61 -10.40 15.25
N TYR A 259 -8.73 -10.91 14.04
CA TYR A 259 -8.44 -10.16 12.83
C TYR A 259 -9.69 -9.48 12.26
N LEU A 260 -9.54 -8.26 11.77
CA LEU A 260 -10.55 -7.54 11.01
C LEU A 260 -10.03 -7.21 9.61
N LEU A 261 -10.72 -7.70 8.58
CA LEU A 261 -10.46 -7.37 7.18
C LEU A 261 -11.14 -6.04 6.85
N ASN A 262 -10.34 -4.99 6.71
CA ASN A 262 -10.79 -3.65 6.32
C ASN A 262 -10.50 -3.45 4.84
N ILE A 263 -11.50 -3.05 4.07
CA ILE A 263 -11.42 -2.82 2.62
C ILE A 263 -11.85 -1.38 2.35
N TYR A 264 -11.11 -0.68 1.51
CA TYR A 264 -11.38 0.73 1.22
C TYR A 264 -10.91 1.11 -0.17
N HIS A 265 -11.42 2.26 -0.65
CA HIS A 265 -10.95 2.87 -1.89
C HIS A 265 -9.66 3.61 -1.66
N VAL A 266 -8.67 3.37 -2.51
CA VAL A 266 -7.49 4.21 -2.65
C VAL A 266 -7.91 5.45 -3.44
N ARG A 267 -7.81 6.61 -2.80
CA ARG A 267 -7.97 7.92 -3.44
C ARG A 267 -6.66 8.67 -3.33
N ARG A 268 -6.21 9.24 -4.44
CA ARG A 268 -5.06 10.14 -4.42
C ARG A 268 -5.49 11.47 -3.80
N GLN A 269 -4.65 12.05 -2.95
CA GLN A 269 -4.84 13.43 -2.52
C GLN A 269 -4.76 14.36 -3.74
N GLY A 270 -5.88 15.01 -4.06
CA GLY A 270 -6.00 15.97 -5.16
C GLY A 270 -6.90 15.54 -6.33
N ASP A 271 -7.44 14.31 -6.30
CA ASP A 271 -8.52 13.84 -7.19
C ASP A 271 -9.88 14.01 -6.50
#